data_AF-A0A450Y207-F1
#
_entry.id   AF-A0A450Y207-F1
#
_cell.length_a   1.000
_cell.length_b   1.000
_cell.length_c   1.000
_cell.angle_alpha   90.00
_cell.angle_beta   90.00
_cell.angle_gamma   90.00
#
_symmetry.space_group_name_H-M   'P 1'
#
loop_
_entity.id
_entity.type
_entity.pdbx_description
1 polymer ?
#
loop_
_entity_poly.entity_id
_entity_poly.type
_entity_poly.pdbx_seq_one_letter_code
_entity_poly.pdbx_strand_id
1 'polypeptide(L)'
;MQIANPIYDVVFKYLLEDNDIARLLISTILGREIAELFPFPQERTIALEWRRSLTVYRMDYSARIRKPDGEFEQIIIEIQKAKFPTDVMRFRRYLGNQYQRKENTITVRIRGRDVEKPIPIIPIYFLGYRLEH
;
A
#
# COMPACT_ATOMS: atom_id res chain seq x y z
N MET A 1 -29.33 6.52 -10.22
CA MET A 1 -28.06 5.85 -9.83
C MET A 1 -27.55 6.52 -8.57
N GLN A 2 -27.40 5.78 -7.47
CA GLN A 2 -26.78 6.27 -6.23
C GLN A 2 -25.32 5.83 -6.23
N ILE A 3 -24.39 6.76 -6.05
CA ILE A 3 -22.94 6.47 -6.01
C ILE A 3 -22.48 6.59 -4.56
N ALA A 4 -21.90 5.52 -4.02
CA ALA A 4 -21.33 5.54 -2.68
C ALA A 4 -20.06 6.42 -2.66
N ASN A 5 -19.92 7.27 -1.64
CA ASN A 5 -18.78 8.18 -1.55
C ASN A 5 -17.56 7.49 -0.91
N PRO A 6 -16.43 7.32 -1.62
CA PRO A 6 -15.22 6.68 -1.09
C PRO A 6 -14.53 7.48 0.04
N ILE A 7 -15.00 8.69 0.36
CA ILE A 7 -14.59 9.42 1.57
C ILE A 7 -15.04 8.69 2.85
N TYR A 8 -16.02 7.78 2.79
CA TYR A 8 -16.35 6.93 3.93
C TYR A 8 -15.46 5.69 3.98
N ASP A 9 -14.95 5.36 5.18
CA ASP A 9 -13.99 4.27 5.39
C ASP A 9 -14.55 2.92 4.91
N VAL A 10 -15.83 2.67 5.11
CA VAL A 10 -16.52 1.43 4.68
C VAL A 10 -16.55 1.31 3.17
N VAL A 11 -16.89 2.39 2.46
CA VAL A 11 -16.95 2.39 0.98
C VAL A 11 -15.56 2.23 0.40
N PHE A 12 -14.57 2.94 0.96
CA PHE A 12 -13.17 2.81 0.57
C PHE A 12 -12.66 1.37 0.75
N LYS A 13 -13.01 0.73 1.87
CA LYS A 13 -12.73 -0.68 2.13
C LYS A 13 -13.27 -1.57 1.02
N TYR A 14 -14.58 -1.52 0.77
CA TYR A 14 -15.20 -2.39 -0.23
C TYR A 14 -14.62 -2.20 -1.63
N LEU A 15 -14.28 -0.97 -2.01
CA LEU A 15 -13.66 -0.68 -3.31
C LEU A 15 -12.27 -1.31 -3.46
N LEU A 16 -11.50 -1.39 -2.39
CA LEU A 16 -10.15 -1.90 -2.42
C LEU A 16 -10.07 -3.42 -2.12
N GLU A 17 -11.09 -4.01 -1.50
CA GLU A 17 -11.22 -5.48 -1.39
C GLU A 17 -11.47 -6.12 -2.76
N ASP A 18 -12.12 -5.39 -3.66
CA ASP A 18 -12.26 -5.80 -5.06
C ASP A 18 -10.93 -5.61 -5.81
N ASN A 19 -10.35 -6.73 -6.25
CA ASN A 19 -9.01 -6.74 -6.85
C ASN A 19 -8.94 -5.95 -8.17
N ASP A 20 -9.98 -6.01 -9.00
CA ASP A 20 -10.01 -5.33 -10.29
C ASP A 20 -10.09 -3.82 -10.10
N ILE A 21 -10.94 -3.37 -9.17
CA ILE A 21 -11.06 -1.96 -8.80
C ILE A 21 -9.76 -1.47 -8.15
N ALA A 22 -9.19 -2.23 -7.21
CA ALA A 22 -7.93 -1.89 -6.55
C ALA A 22 -6.80 -1.77 -7.57
N ARG A 23 -6.68 -2.73 -8.49
CA ARG A 23 -5.67 -2.72 -9.56
C ARG A 23 -5.84 -1.50 -10.46
N LEU A 24 -7.07 -1.16 -10.87
CA LEU A 24 -7.34 0.02 -11.67
C LEU A 24 -6.93 1.30 -10.93
N LEU A 25 -7.34 1.46 -9.67
CA LEU A 25 -7.02 2.65 -8.88
C LEU A 25 -5.52 2.79 -8.67
N ILE A 26 -4.84 1.73 -8.23
CA ILE A 26 -3.42 1.75 -7.91
C ILE A 26 -2.59 1.96 -9.18
N SER A 27 -2.90 1.29 -10.29
CA SER A 27 -2.21 1.50 -11.57
C SER A 27 -2.34 2.94 -12.05
N THR A 28 -3.53 3.54 -11.88
CA THR A 28 -3.80 4.95 -12.18
C THR A 28 -2.95 5.89 -11.32
N ILE A 29 -2.90 5.66 -10.01
CA ILE A 29 -2.09 6.48 -9.07
C ILE A 29 -0.60 6.39 -9.39
N LEU A 30 -0.10 5.18 -9.70
CA LEU A 30 1.32 4.97 -9.98
C LEU A 30 1.72 5.37 -11.40
N GLY A 31 0.77 5.46 -12.34
CA GLY A 31 1.06 5.62 -13.76
C GLY A 31 1.86 4.46 -14.34
N ARG A 32 1.67 3.25 -13.80
CA ARG A 32 2.41 2.03 -14.19
C ARG A 32 1.45 0.88 -14.48
N GLU A 33 1.81 0.05 -15.45
CA GLU A 33 1.08 -1.19 -15.72
C GLU A 33 1.34 -2.20 -14.59
N ILE A 34 0.30 -2.47 -13.80
CA ILE A 34 0.27 -3.57 -12.85
C ILE A 34 -0.17 -4.80 -13.64
N ALA A 35 0.67 -5.82 -13.75
CA ALA A 35 0.39 -7.08 -14.43
C ALA A 35 -0.40 -8.05 -13.54
N GLU A 36 -0.07 -8.08 -12.25
CA GLU A 36 -0.73 -8.90 -11.23
C GLU A 36 -0.77 -8.13 -9.91
N LEU A 37 -1.87 -8.25 -9.16
CA LEU A 37 -2.06 -7.65 -7.85
C LEU A 37 -2.57 -8.71 -6.87
N PHE A 38 -1.84 -8.92 -5.77
CA PHE A 38 -2.17 -9.91 -4.75
C PHE A 38 -2.42 -9.19 -3.43
N PRO A 39 -3.63 -9.27 -2.84
CA PRO A 39 -3.88 -8.70 -1.52
C PRO A 39 -3.13 -9.51 -0.46
N PHE A 40 -2.49 -8.82 0.49
CA PHE A 40 -1.98 -9.48 1.69
C PHE A 40 -3.13 -9.73 2.67
N PRO A 41 -3.18 -10.89 3.37
CA PRO A 41 -4.28 -11.26 4.26
C PRO A 41 -4.35 -10.49 5.59
N GLN A 42 -3.81 -9.27 5.71
CA GLN A 42 -3.82 -8.51 6.96
C GLN A 42 -4.68 -7.25 6.91
N GLU A 43 -5.95 -7.38 7.32
CA GLU A 43 -6.68 -6.23 7.87
C GLU A 43 -6.16 -5.93 9.26
N ARG A 44 -5.34 -4.88 9.42
CA ARG A 44 -5.02 -4.35 10.76
C ARG A 44 -5.91 -3.16 11.06
N THR A 45 -7.08 -3.42 11.62
CA THR A 45 -7.84 -2.37 12.30
C THR A 45 -7.12 -2.04 13.61
N ILE A 46 -6.34 -0.96 13.62
CA ILE A 46 -5.72 -0.46 14.85
C ILE A 46 -6.78 0.34 15.61
N ALA A 47 -7.41 -0.27 16.62
CA ALA A 47 -8.21 0.47 17.58
C ALA A 47 -7.27 1.35 18.42
N LEU A 48 -7.38 2.68 18.29
CA LEU A 48 -6.68 3.61 19.17
C LEU A 48 -7.50 3.73 20.47
N GLU A 49 -7.01 3.14 21.56
CA GLU A 49 -7.70 3.05 22.86
C GLU A 49 -8.04 4.40 23.53
N TRP A 50 -7.54 5.55 23.04
CA TRP A 50 -7.64 6.80 23.81
C TRP A 50 -8.44 7.98 23.26
N ARG A 51 -9.11 7.89 22.10
CA ARG A 51 -10.16 8.85 21.70
C ARG A 51 -10.79 8.40 20.38
N ARG A 52 -12.09 8.08 20.43
CA ARG A 52 -13.04 8.02 19.29
C ARG A 52 -12.60 7.17 18.09
N SER A 53 -13.02 5.90 18.07
CA SER A 53 -13.45 5.16 16.86
C SER A 53 -12.73 5.49 15.55
N LEU A 54 -11.40 5.51 15.55
CA LEU A 54 -10.62 5.82 14.36
C LEU A 54 -10.09 4.51 13.78
N THR A 55 -10.88 3.91 12.89
CA THR A 55 -10.44 2.79 12.07
C THR A 55 -9.43 3.32 11.07
N VAL A 56 -8.13 3.20 11.37
CA VAL A 56 -7.09 3.38 10.36
C VAL A 56 -7.17 2.19 9.44
N TYR A 57 -7.73 2.40 8.25
CA TYR A 57 -7.82 1.37 7.24
C TYR A 57 -6.49 1.27 6.50
N ARG A 58 -5.88 0.09 6.57
CA ARG A 58 -4.65 -0.26 5.89
C ARG A 58 -4.90 -1.48 5.02
N MET A 59 -4.46 -1.39 3.78
CA MET A 59 -4.44 -2.51 2.87
C MET A 59 -3.08 -2.61 2.20
N ASP A 60 -2.56 -3.82 2.23
CA ASP A 60 -1.25 -4.12 1.72
C ASP A 60 -1.42 -5.06 0.52
N TYR A 61 -0.67 -4.82 -0.55
CA TYR A 61 -0.65 -5.65 -1.75
C TYR A 61 0.77 -6.00 -2.14
N SER A 62 0.97 -7.19 -2.72
CA SER A 62 2.12 -7.43 -3.58
C SER A 62 1.70 -7.21 -5.03
N ALA A 63 2.50 -6.47 -5.78
CA ALA A 63 2.22 -6.19 -7.18
C ALA A 63 3.40 -6.59 -8.05
N ARG A 64 3.07 -7.12 -9.24
CA ARG A 64 4.03 -7.36 -10.31
C ARG A 64 3.86 -6.26 -11.35
N ILE A 65 4.84 -5.38 -11.46
CA ILE A 65 4.84 -4.23 -12.37
C ILE A 65 5.56 -4.61 -13.65
N ARG A 66 4.96 -4.29 -14.80
CA ARG A 66 5.63 -4.43 -16.09
C ARG A 66 6.48 -3.19 -16.35
N LYS A 67 7.77 -3.39 -16.58
CA LYS A 67 8.71 -2.32 -16.93
C LYS A 67 8.67 -2.05 -18.45
N PRO A 68 9.12 -0.86 -18.91
CA PRO A 68 9.17 -0.53 -20.33
C PRO A 68 10.05 -1.47 -21.18
N ASP A 69 11.05 -2.10 -20.56
CA ASP A 69 11.93 -3.09 -21.17
C ASP A 69 11.28 -4.48 -21.33
N GLY A 70 10.03 -4.64 -20.86
CA GLY A 70 9.29 -5.91 -20.87
C GLY A 70 9.61 -6.83 -19.69
N GLU A 71 10.58 -6.49 -18.85
CA GLU A 71 10.84 -7.21 -17.60
C GLU A 71 9.78 -6.89 -16.54
N PHE A 72 9.81 -7.64 -15.44
CA PHE A 72 8.90 -7.44 -14.31
C PHE A 72 9.64 -7.05 -13.04
N GLU A 73 9.02 -6.18 -12.25
CA GLU A 73 9.47 -5.80 -10.92
C GLU A 73 8.41 -6.21 -9.90
N GLN A 74 8.83 -6.85 -8.81
CA GLN A 74 7.96 -7.10 -7.67
C GLN A 74 8.07 -5.94 -6.69
N ILE A 75 6.91 -5.42 -6.27
CA ILE A 75 6.81 -4.37 -5.25
C ILE A 75 5.77 -4.74 -4.19
N ILE A 76 5.86 -4.09 -3.04
CA ILE A 76 4.80 -4.05 -2.02
C ILE A 76 4.15 -2.67 -2.10
N ILE A 77 2.83 -2.63 -1.99
CA ILE A 77 2.05 -1.40 -1.99
C ILE A 77 1.28 -1.37 -0.68
N GLU A 78 1.45 -0.30 0.10
CA GLU A 78 0.72 -0.12 1.35
C GLU A 78 -0.13 1.13 1.25
N ILE A 79 -1.45 0.96 1.30
CA ILE A 79 -2.41 2.05 1.21
C ILE A 79 -2.89 2.41 2.61
N GLN A 80 -2.82 3.70 2.95
CA GLN A 80 -3.34 4.21 4.20
C GLN A 80 -4.18 5.45 3.99
N LYS A 81 -5.35 5.47 4.63
CA LYS A 81 -6.14 6.68 4.79
C LYS A 81 -5.81 7.36 6.12
N ALA A 82 -5.19 8.53 6.04
CA ALA A 82 -4.70 9.28 7.21
C ALA A 82 -5.65 10.43 7.52
N LYS A 83 -6.19 10.46 8.75
CA LYS A 83 -7.09 11.56 9.19
C LYS A 83 -6.30 12.69 9.85
N PHE A 84 -5.14 12.37 10.44
CA PHE A 84 -4.28 13.34 11.11
C PHE A 84 -2.82 13.22 10.65
N PRO A 85 -2.03 14.32 10.71
CA PRO A 85 -0.59 14.29 10.42
C PRO A 85 0.21 13.26 11.24
N THR A 86 -0.20 13.03 12.49
CA THR A 86 0.44 12.05 13.39
C THR A 86 0.30 10.60 12.90
N ASP A 87 -0.75 10.29 12.13
CA ASP A 87 -0.95 8.95 11.55
C ASP A 87 0.16 8.60 10.56
N VAL A 88 0.59 9.59 9.76
CA VAL A 88 1.67 9.43 8.77
C VAL A 88 3.00 9.18 9.46
N MET A 89 3.31 9.91 10.54
CA MET A 89 4.56 9.73 11.28
C MET A 89 4.66 8.34 11.91
N ARG A 90 3.56 7.84 12.50
CA ARG A 90 3.51 6.47 13.05
C ARG A 90 3.71 5.43 11.96
N PHE A 91 3.10 5.65 10.79
CA PHE A 91 3.20 4.72 9.68
C PHE A 91 4.59 4.68 9.06
N ARG A 92 5.29 5.81 8.94
CA ARG A 92 6.70 5.83 8.51
C ARG A 92 7.60 4.95 9.38
N ARG A 93 7.39 4.96 10.70
CA ARG A 93 8.11 4.05 11.61
C ARG A 93 7.77 2.58 11.34
N TYR A 94 6.50 2.28 11.07
CA TYR A 94 6.07 0.94 10.68
C TYR A 94 6.73 0.48 9.37
N LEU A 95 6.78 1.33 8.34
CA LEU A 95 7.44 1.04 7.06
C LEU A 95 8.93 0.71 7.26
N GLY A 96 9.61 1.48 8.13
CA GLY A 96 11.00 1.19 8.49
C GLY A 96 11.18 -0.23 9.05
N ASN A 97 10.24 -0.69 9.88
CA ASN A 97 10.24 -2.06 10.37
C ASN A 97 9.91 -3.09 9.26
N GLN A 98 9.06 -2.75 8.28
CA GLN A 98 8.77 -3.65 7.16
C GLN A 98 9.98 -3.84 6.25
N TYR A 99 10.76 -2.80 6.00
CA TYR A 99 12.00 -2.92 5.21
C TYR A 99 13.06 -3.81 5.88
N GLN A 100 13.02 -3.97 7.21
CA GLN A 100 13.96 -4.81 7.96
C GLN A 100 13.55 -6.29 8.00
N ARG A 101 12.34 -6.63 7.54
CA ARG A 101 11.83 -8.00 7.56
C ARG A 101 12.44 -8.83 6.44
N LYS A 102 12.92 -10.02 6.79
CA LYS A 102 13.47 -10.98 5.83
C LYS A 102 12.42 -11.50 4.85
N GLU A 103 11.16 -11.49 5.26
CA GLU A 103 10.04 -11.88 4.40
C GLU A 103 9.80 -10.87 3.26
N ASN A 104 10.33 -9.66 3.41
CA ASN A 104 10.25 -8.59 2.42
C ASN A 104 11.57 -8.43 1.64
N THR A 105 12.35 -9.50 1.48
CA THR A 105 13.54 -9.54 0.62
C THR A 105 13.38 -10.54 -0.51
N ILE A 106 14.04 -10.27 -1.62
CA ILE A 106 14.16 -11.16 -2.77
C ILE A 106 15.63 -11.40 -3.07
N THR A 107 15.95 -12.63 -3.48
CA THR A 107 17.28 -12.96 -3.99
C THR A 107 17.35 -12.59 -5.46
N VAL A 108 18.26 -11.67 -5.80
CA VAL A 108 18.53 -11.29 -7.18
C VAL A 108 19.96 -11.64 -7.56
N ARG A 109 20.16 -12.09 -8.80
CA ARG A 109 21.49 -12.44 -9.28
C ARG A 109 22.13 -11.23 -9.95
N ILE A 110 23.21 -10.72 -9.36
CA ILE A 110 23.95 -9.56 -9.87
C ILE A 110 25.39 -9.97 -10.15
N ARG A 111 25.81 -9.84 -11.42
CA ARG A 111 27.17 -10.20 -11.86
C ARG A 111 27.58 -11.62 -11.43
N GLY A 112 26.65 -12.57 -11.56
CA GLY A 112 26.88 -13.98 -11.23
C GLY A 112 26.75 -14.36 -9.75
N ARG A 113 26.61 -13.40 -8.83
CA ARG A 113 26.42 -13.63 -7.39
C ARG A 113 24.98 -13.41 -6.95
N ASP A 114 24.52 -14.24 -6.02
CA ASP A 114 23.23 -14.08 -5.39
C ASP A 114 23.32 -13.00 -4.30
N VAL A 115 22.44 -12.01 -4.38
CA VAL A 115 22.39 -10.88 -3.47
C VAL A 115 20.96 -10.73 -2.98
N GLU A 116 20.76 -10.73 -1.67
CA GLU A 116 19.48 -10.37 -1.08
C GLU A 116 19.24 -8.87 -1.23
N LYS A 117 18.08 -8.50 -1.77
CA LYS A 117 17.62 -7.12 -1.85
C LYS A 117 16.25 -6.97 -1.22
N PRO A 118 15.97 -5.87 -0.51
CA PRO A 118 14.62 -5.57 -0.06
C PRO A 118 13.70 -5.34 -1.25
N ILE A 119 12.46 -5.83 -1.14
CA ILE A 119 11.39 -5.52 -2.08
C ILE A 119 11.02 -4.03 -1.88
N PRO A 120 10.95 -3.22 -2.95
CA PRO A 120 10.48 -1.85 -2.84
C PRO A 120 9.07 -1.78 -2.26
N ILE A 121 8.89 -0.97 -1.22
CA ILE A 121 7.58 -0.68 -0.61
C ILE A 121 7.14 0.72 -1.03
N ILE A 122 6.00 0.82 -1.70
CA ILE A 122 5.39 2.08 -2.13
C ILE A 122 4.20 2.40 -1.21
N PRO A 123 4.34 3.38 -0.30
CA PRO A 123 3.21 3.83 0.50
C PRO A 123 2.34 4.85 -0.27
N ILE A 124 1.02 4.65 -0.24
CA ILE A 124 0.02 5.57 -0.82
C ILE A 124 -0.83 6.15 0.31
N TYR A 125 -0.83 7.49 0.45
CA TYR A 125 -1.57 8.18 1.50
C TYR A 125 -2.78 8.93 0.95
N PHE A 126 -3.97 8.58 1.42
CA PHE A 126 -5.17 9.38 1.25
C PHE A 126 -5.31 10.32 2.45
N LEU A 127 -4.97 11.59 2.26
CA LEU A 127 -4.94 12.59 3.33
C LEU A 127 -6.33 13.21 3.52
N GLY A 128 -6.90 13.06 4.71
CA GLY A 128 -8.13 13.72 5.15
C GLY A 128 -7.90 15.14 5.71
N TYR A 129 -6.69 15.66 5.59
CA TYR A 129 -6.28 16.98 6.09
C TYR A 129 -5.41 17.68 5.05
N ARG A 130 -5.31 19.00 5.14
CA ARG A 130 -4.45 19.80 4.27
C ARG A 130 -3.00 19.71 4.73
N LEU A 131 -2.08 19.62 3.78
CA LEU A 131 -0.66 19.78 4.06
C LEU A 131 -0.40 21.27 4.32
N GLU A 132 0.21 21.57 5.45
CA GLU A 132 0.81 22.89 5.68
C GLU A 132 2.05 22.98 4.78
N HIS A 133 2.18 24.06 4.02
CA HIS A 133 3.28 24.32 3.08
C HIS A 133 4.08 25.52 3.56
#